data_AF-A0A973ETU3-F1
#
_entry.id   AF-A0A973ETU3-F1
#
_cell.length_a   1.000
_cell.length_b   1.000
_cell.length_c   1.000
_cell.angle_alpha   90.00
_cell.angle_beta   90.00
_cell.angle_gamma   90.00
#
_symmetry.space_group_name_H-M   'P 1'
#
loop_
_entity.id
_entity.type
_entity.pdbx_description
1 polymer ?
#
loop_
_entity_poly.entity_id
_entity_poly.type
_entity_poly.pdbx_seq_one_letter_code
_entity_poly.pdbx_strand_id
1 'polypeptide(L)'
;MSLGGDPDHQEDLCPDPLEVDELGTYFIRSFGSESESWLASSKFVKKDLIYPGGLRELSFFNRVGLTRIGPISILITSRKMSIETYSSMLNFVCDNFANIIFNSKGLSGENYRKDEPGSDIPYIESLFLERFLLGSPPQIDMISSLILSEPHRKFMRHSLMKPLEMITSPGPSMIEDIVAATNYLVSIDPARSIAQTHLARRFHEKTDGFFFPSDVWCEEKSHTFDTPENRFIKFVLEQLAN
;
A
#
# COMPACT_ATOMS: atom_id res chain seq x y z
N MET A 1 -38.99 -28.39 19.77
CA MET A 1 -37.84 -29.19 20.25
C MET A 1 -36.85 -28.23 20.84
N SER A 2 -36.69 -28.31 22.16
CA SER A 2 -35.75 -27.53 22.96
C SER A 2 -34.42 -28.28 23.00
N LEU A 3 -33.34 -27.57 22.73
CA LEU A 3 -31.95 -27.91 23.07
C LEU A 3 -31.43 -26.57 23.65
N GLY A 4 -31.08 -26.42 24.92
CA GLY A 4 -30.36 -27.36 25.78
C GLY A 4 -28.86 -27.19 25.52
N GLY A 5 -28.28 -26.09 26.01
CA GLY A 5 -26.86 -25.76 25.89
C GLY A 5 -26.45 -24.76 26.97
N ASP A 6 -25.83 -25.32 28.01
CA ASP A 6 -25.01 -24.79 29.12
C ASP A 6 -25.02 -23.28 29.49
N PRO A 7 -25.29 -22.96 30.78
CA PRO A 7 -25.14 -21.62 31.33
C PRO A 7 -23.80 -21.51 32.07
N ASP A 8 -22.67 -21.35 31.40
CA ASP A 8 -21.38 -21.07 32.10
C ASP A 8 -20.35 -20.37 31.18
N HIS A 9 -20.80 -19.43 30.35
CA HIS A 9 -19.96 -18.32 29.95
C HIS A 9 -20.34 -17.12 30.81
N GLN A 10 -19.79 -17.07 32.02
CA GLN A 10 -19.52 -15.76 32.63
C GLN A 10 -18.62 -15.05 31.62
N GLU A 11 -19.22 -14.16 30.83
CA GLU A 11 -18.49 -13.06 30.22
C GLU A 11 -17.68 -12.46 31.37
N ASP A 12 -16.36 -12.66 31.35
CA ASP A 12 -15.44 -11.94 32.21
C ASP A 12 -15.75 -10.46 31.95
N LEU A 13 -16.57 -9.88 32.83
CA LEU A 13 -16.89 -8.46 32.87
C LEU A 13 -15.55 -7.76 33.02
N CYS A 14 -14.98 -7.39 31.89
CA CYS A 14 -13.79 -6.57 31.86
C CYS A 14 -14.20 -5.31 32.63
N PRO A 15 -13.61 -5.04 33.80
CA PRO A 15 -14.06 -3.94 34.63
C PRO A 15 -14.02 -2.66 33.82
N ASP A 16 -15.03 -1.81 33.99
CA ASP A 16 -15.12 -0.53 33.30
C ASP A 16 -13.77 0.19 33.39
N PRO A 17 -13.25 0.70 32.27
CA PRO A 17 -11.91 1.27 32.24
C PRO A 17 -11.81 2.45 33.20
N LEU A 18 -10.74 2.48 33.98
CA LEU A 18 -10.49 3.57 34.92
C LEU A 18 -10.19 4.85 34.14
N GLU A 19 -11.02 5.88 34.29
CA GLU A 19 -10.80 7.17 33.67
C GLU A 19 -9.73 7.98 34.41
N VAL A 20 -8.75 8.47 33.66
CA VAL A 20 -7.66 9.31 34.16
C VAL A 20 -7.43 10.52 33.25
N ASP A 21 -6.95 11.63 33.81
CA ASP A 21 -6.60 12.85 33.07
C ASP A 21 -5.13 12.76 32.61
N GLU A 22 -4.85 13.14 31.37
CA GLU A 22 -3.51 13.06 30.77
C GLU A 22 -2.43 13.82 31.57
N LEU A 23 -2.82 14.93 32.22
CA LEU A 23 -1.94 15.78 33.02
C LEU A 23 -1.92 15.38 34.51
N GLY A 24 -2.74 14.41 34.90
CA GLY A 24 -2.79 13.92 36.26
C GLY A 24 -1.55 13.11 36.64
N THR A 25 -1.13 13.25 37.90
CA THR A 25 -0.10 12.41 38.50
C THR A 25 -0.76 11.27 39.26
N TYR A 26 -0.54 10.05 38.80
CA TYR A 26 -1.11 8.85 39.41
C TYR A 26 -0.01 7.98 40.01
N PHE A 27 -0.38 7.15 40.97
CA PHE A 27 0.57 6.23 41.59
C PHE A 27 0.03 4.81 41.54
N ILE A 28 0.92 3.88 41.21
CA ILE A 28 0.62 2.46 41.21
C ILE A 28 1.50 1.74 42.22
N ARG A 29 0.89 0.80 42.93
CA ARG A 29 1.58 -0.11 43.85
C ARG A 29 1.22 -1.53 43.47
N SER A 30 2.25 -2.35 43.36
CA SER A 30 2.14 -3.76 43.04
C SER A 30 2.18 -4.56 44.34
N PHE A 31 1.28 -5.53 44.49
CA PHE A 31 1.27 -6.45 45.62
C PHE A 31 1.50 -7.87 45.08
N GLY A 32 2.75 -8.33 45.15
CA GLY A 32 3.16 -9.64 44.65
C GLY A 32 4.46 -9.59 43.83
N SER A 33 5.15 -10.73 43.69
CA SER A 33 6.40 -10.84 42.94
C SER A 33 6.19 -10.87 41.42
N GLU A 34 5.05 -11.38 40.93
CA GLU A 34 4.74 -11.41 39.50
C GLU A 34 4.43 -10.03 38.91
N SER A 35 3.94 -9.10 39.74
CA SER A 35 3.49 -7.78 39.29
C SER A 35 4.61 -6.80 38.93
N GLU A 36 5.85 -7.11 39.30
CA GLU A 36 7.00 -6.26 38.96
C GLU A 36 7.41 -6.35 37.48
N SER A 37 7.15 -7.48 36.84
CA SER A 37 7.56 -7.75 35.45
C SER A 37 6.87 -6.82 34.44
N TRP A 38 5.54 -6.72 34.49
CA TRP A 38 4.78 -5.86 33.58
C TRP A 38 4.86 -4.38 33.95
N LEU A 39 5.06 -4.04 35.23
CA LEU A 39 5.36 -2.66 35.65
C LEU A 39 6.69 -2.18 35.09
N ALA A 40 7.71 -3.04 35.06
CA ALA A 40 9.02 -2.71 34.50
C ALA A 40 8.99 -2.53 32.97
N SER A 41 8.09 -3.23 32.26
CA SER A 41 7.90 -3.07 30.81
C SER A 41 6.99 -1.90 30.44
N SER A 42 6.23 -1.34 31.38
CA SER A 42 5.28 -0.26 31.10
C SER A 42 6.00 1.03 30.68
N LYS A 43 5.53 1.63 29.56
CA LYS A 43 6.00 2.93 29.05
C LYS A 43 5.43 4.13 29.79
N PHE A 44 4.59 3.91 30.80
CA PHE A 44 3.90 4.94 31.58
C PHE A 44 4.46 5.10 33.00
N VAL A 45 5.26 4.13 33.45
CA VAL A 45 5.87 4.13 34.77
C VAL A 45 7.20 4.88 34.70
N LYS A 46 7.38 5.90 35.54
CA LYS A 46 8.69 6.54 35.73
C LYS A 46 9.61 5.57 36.47
N LYS A 47 10.58 4.99 35.75
CA LYS A 47 11.49 3.97 36.29
C LYS A 47 12.43 4.51 37.36
N ASP A 48 12.75 5.79 37.28
CA ASP A 48 13.76 6.44 38.12
C ASP A 48 13.19 6.95 39.46
N LEU A 49 11.87 6.88 39.65
CA LEU A 49 11.15 7.41 40.80
C LEU A 49 10.37 6.29 41.51
N ILE A 50 11.02 5.67 42.50
CA ILE A 50 10.39 4.71 43.41
C ILE A 50 10.24 5.39 44.77
N TYR A 51 8.99 5.53 45.21
CA TYR A 51 8.64 6.12 46.50
C TYR A 51 8.64 5.06 47.62
N PRO A 52 8.71 5.47 48.90
CA PRO A 52 8.61 4.56 50.03
C PRO A 52 7.38 3.64 49.94
N GLY A 53 7.58 2.36 50.21
CA GLY A 53 6.51 1.35 50.12
C GLY A 53 6.30 0.76 48.71
N GLY A 54 7.20 1.02 47.76
CA GLY A 54 7.14 0.45 46.41
C GLY A 54 6.11 1.14 45.51
N LEU A 55 5.73 2.37 45.84
CA LEU A 55 4.91 3.21 44.97
C LEU A 55 5.73 3.65 43.75
N ARG A 56 5.11 3.62 42.58
CA ARG A 56 5.69 4.18 41.36
C ARG A 56 4.75 5.19 40.75
N GLU A 57 5.32 6.27 40.25
CA GLU A 57 4.55 7.31 39.57
C GLU A 57 4.20 6.87 38.14
N LEU A 58 2.94 7.02 37.79
CA LEU A 58 2.40 6.91 36.45
C LEU A 58 2.24 8.31 35.86
N SER A 59 2.78 8.50 34.67
CA SER A 59 2.62 9.73 33.92
C SER A 59 2.21 9.41 32.49
N PHE A 60 1.04 9.93 32.11
CA PHE A 60 0.46 9.72 30.79
C PHE A 60 0.88 10.79 29.78
N PHE A 61 1.33 11.95 30.25
CA PHE A 61 1.83 13.07 29.43
C PHE A 61 0.81 13.46 28.34
N ASN A 62 1.23 13.53 27.07
CA ASN A 62 0.37 13.86 25.92
C ASN A 62 -0.18 12.58 25.25
N ARG A 63 -0.63 11.61 26.03
CA ARG A 63 -1.25 10.37 25.50
C ARG A 63 -2.72 10.36 25.88
N VAL A 64 -3.55 9.87 24.97
CA VAL A 64 -5.01 9.76 25.12
C VAL A 64 -5.48 8.42 24.59
N GLY A 65 -6.65 7.97 25.03
CA GLY A 65 -7.28 6.73 24.58
C GLY A 65 -7.15 5.56 25.57
N LEU A 66 -7.55 4.37 25.11
CA LEU A 66 -7.57 3.17 25.93
C LEU A 66 -6.17 2.54 25.99
N THR A 67 -5.71 2.26 27.20
CA THR A 67 -4.47 1.51 27.43
C THR A 67 -4.67 0.48 28.54
N ARG A 68 -3.72 -0.43 28.67
CA ARG A 68 -3.74 -1.45 29.73
C ARG A 68 -2.43 -1.42 30.50
N ILE A 69 -2.53 -1.40 31.83
CA ILE A 69 -1.40 -1.50 32.74
C ILE A 69 -1.64 -2.75 33.62
N GLY A 70 -0.98 -3.85 33.25
CA GLY A 70 -1.22 -5.14 33.89
C GLY A 70 -2.67 -5.60 33.70
N PRO A 71 -3.41 -5.92 34.77
CA PRO A 71 -4.82 -6.29 34.66
C PRO A 71 -5.77 -5.09 34.51
N ILE A 72 -5.31 -3.85 34.68
CA ILE A 72 -6.16 -2.66 34.74
C ILE A 72 -6.29 -2.02 33.36
N SER A 73 -7.52 -1.90 32.87
CA SER A 73 -7.87 -1.08 31.71
C SER A 73 -8.01 0.38 32.13
N ILE A 74 -7.35 1.28 31.41
CA ILE A 74 -7.29 2.71 31.74
C ILE A 74 -7.70 3.49 30.50
N LEU A 75 -8.67 4.40 30.66
CA LEU A 75 -9.07 5.36 29.63
C LEU A 75 -8.44 6.71 29.95
N ILE A 76 -7.48 7.14 29.14
CA ILE A 76 -6.81 8.42 29.33
C ILE A 76 -7.58 9.50 28.56
N THR A 77 -8.09 10.48 29.29
CA THR A 77 -8.86 11.60 28.78
C THR A 77 -8.00 12.86 28.74
N SER A 78 -8.24 13.73 27.74
CA SER A 78 -7.63 15.05 27.65
C SER A 78 -8.70 16.11 27.61
N ARG A 79 -8.46 17.23 28.29
CA ARG A 79 -9.32 18.43 28.19
C ARG A 79 -9.19 19.12 26.84
N LYS A 80 -8.09 18.89 26.12
CA LYS A 80 -7.80 19.53 24.82
C LYS A 80 -8.55 18.87 23.67
N MET A 81 -8.90 17.59 23.83
CA MET A 81 -9.49 16.78 22.76
C MET A 81 -10.45 15.76 23.36
N SER A 82 -11.71 15.82 22.93
CA SER A 82 -12.72 14.86 23.35
C SER A 82 -12.44 13.47 22.76
N ILE A 83 -13.00 12.43 23.39
CA ILE A 83 -12.83 11.05 22.92
C ILE A 83 -13.43 10.83 21.53
N GLU A 84 -14.52 11.53 21.22
CA GLU A 84 -15.18 11.51 19.90
C GLU A 84 -14.30 12.16 18.84
N THR A 85 -13.63 13.27 19.20
CA THR A 85 -12.70 13.98 18.31
C THR A 85 -11.47 13.11 18.03
N TYR A 86 -10.90 12.49 19.06
CA TYR A 86 -9.79 11.55 18.92
C TYR A 86 -10.17 10.36 18.04
N SER A 87 -11.34 9.75 18.30
CA SER A 87 -11.84 8.61 17.54
C SER A 87 -12.10 8.99 16.08
N SER A 88 -12.61 10.19 15.83
CA SER A 88 -12.82 10.72 14.47
C SER A 88 -11.49 10.95 13.74
N MET A 89 -10.48 11.49 14.41
CA MET A 89 -9.13 11.65 13.85
C MET A 89 -8.47 10.30 13.59
N LEU A 90 -8.57 9.36 14.52
CA LEU A 90 -8.05 8.01 14.35
C LEU A 90 -8.71 7.32 13.16
N ASN A 91 -10.04 7.39 13.09
CA ASN A 91 -10.83 6.87 11.96
C ASN A 91 -10.38 7.52 10.64
N PHE A 92 -10.21 8.85 10.61
CA PHE A 92 -9.72 9.54 9.42
C PHE A 92 -8.32 9.07 9.01
N VAL A 93 -7.41 8.87 9.96
CA VAL A 93 -6.07 8.33 9.68
C VAL A 93 -6.17 6.90 9.16
N CYS A 94 -6.93 6.04 9.83
CA CYS A 94 -7.19 4.67 9.40
C CYS A 94 -7.81 4.61 8.00
N ASP A 95 -8.76 5.49 7.68
CA ASP A 95 -9.37 5.61 6.34
C ASP A 95 -8.31 5.99 5.30
N ASN A 96 -7.47 6.98 5.60
CA ASN A 96 -6.38 7.36 4.70
C ASN A 96 -5.39 6.23 4.49
N PHE A 97 -5.01 5.50 5.55
CA PHE A 97 -4.08 4.37 5.48
C PHE A 97 -4.68 3.17 4.74
N ALA A 98 -5.94 2.83 5.02
CA ALA A 98 -6.64 1.76 4.31
C ALA A 98 -6.80 2.11 2.82
N ASN A 99 -6.99 3.40 2.50
CA ASN A 99 -6.99 3.89 1.14
C ASN A 99 -5.61 3.82 0.47
N ILE A 100 -4.47 3.67 1.17
CA ILE A 100 -3.14 3.55 0.53
C ILE A 100 -3.06 2.31 -0.36
N ILE A 101 -3.81 1.25 -0.07
CA ILE A 101 -3.89 0.07 -0.94
C ILE A 101 -4.35 0.47 -2.36
N PHE A 102 -5.14 1.54 -2.48
CA PHE A 102 -5.70 2.06 -3.74
C PHE A 102 -5.21 3.46 -4.12
N ASN A 103 -4.62 4.23 -3.20
CA ASN A 103 -4.19 5.62 -3.41
C ASN A 103 -2.81 5.65 -4.07
N SER A 104 -2.79 6.10 -5.33
CA SER A 104 -1.56 6.23 -6.12
C SER A 104 -1.09 7.68 -6.29
N LYS A 105 -1.73 8.66 -5.63
CA LYS A 105 -1.31 10.08 -5.69
C LYS A 105 -0.08 10.34 -4.82
N GLY A 106 1.06 9.88 -5.29
CA GLY A 106 2.34 10.48 -4.94
C GLY A 106 2.36 11.93 -5.42
N LEU A 107 2.72 12.86 -4.53
CA LEU A 107 3.01 14.27 -4.89
C LEU A 107 4.22 14.39 -5.84
N SER A 108 5.01 13.32 -5.99
CA SER A 108 5.98 13.12 -7.07
C SER A 108 5.25 12.56 -8.28
N GLY A 109 5.39 13.16 -9.46
CA GLY A 109 4.80 12.69 -10.73
C GLY A 109 5.22 11.29 -11.21
N GLU A 110 5.70 10.43 -10.33
CA GLU A 110 5.88 9.01 -10.52
C GLU A 110 4.70 8.28 -9.86
N ASN A 111 3.87 7.67 -10.69
CA ASN A 111 2.77 6.82 -10.23
C ASN A 111 3.34 5.73 -9.33
N TYR A 112 2.89 5.66 -8.08
CA TYR A 112 3.20 4.54 -7.20
C TYR A 112 2.83 3.24 -7.92
N ARG A 113 3.83 2.37 -8.14
CA ARG A 113 3.70 1.12 -8.87
C ARG A 113 3.74 -0.01 -7.86
N LYS A 114 2.64 -0.76 -7.73
CA LYS A 114 2.71 -2.09 -7.12
C LYS A 114 3.42 -3.02 -8.09
N ASP A 115 4.59 -3.51 -7.70
CA ASP A 115 5.36 -4.43 -8.54
C ASP A 115 4.74 -5.83 -8.56
N GLU A 116 4.17 -6.28 -7.43
CA GLU A 116 3.49 -7.57 -7.28
C GLU A 116 2.24 -7.47 -6.37
N PRO A 117 1.15 -8.21 -6.67
CA PRO A 117 -0.01 -8.30 -5.79
C PRO A 117 0.36 -8.98 -4.46
N GLY A 118 -0.13 -8.46 -3.33
CA GLY A 118 0.13 -9.02 -2.00
C GLY A 118 1.49 -8.68 -1.40
N SER A 119 2.18 -7.67 -1.94
CA SER A 119 3.39 -7.11 -1.31
C SER A 119 3.08 -5.98 -0.33
N ASP A 120 1.80 -5.72 -0.03
CA ASP A 120 1.43 -4.66 0.89
C ASP A 120 1.85 -5.04 2.31
N ILE A 121 2.08 -4.04 3.16
CA ILE A 121 2.42 -4.29 4.56
C ILE A 121 1.20 -4.98 5.19
N PRO A 122 1.31 -6.19 5.79
CA PRO A 122 0.17 -6.96 6.29
C PRO A 122 -0.73 -6.18 7.27
N TYR A 123 -0.15 -5.22 7.97
CA TYR A 123 -0.88 -4.29 8.84
C TYR A 123 -1.86 -3.38 8.07
N ILE A 124 -1.48 -2.91 6.90
CA ILE A 124 -2.33 -2.07 6.03
C ILE A 124 -3.45 -2.94 5.45
N GLU A 125 -3.14 -4.17 5.03
CA GLU A 125 -4.14 -5.14 4.57
C GLU A 125 -5.15 -5.44 5.69
N SER A 126 -4.70 -5.68 6.92
CA SER A 126 -5.60 -5.93 8.05
C SER A 126 -6.48 -4.71 8.37
N LEU A 127 -5.93 -3.50 8.30
CA LEU A 127 -6.71 -2.27 8.50
C LEU A 127 -7.79 -2.10 7.43
N PHE A 128 -7.47 -2.43 6.19
CA PHE A 128 -8.44 -2.39 5.10
C PHE A 128 -9.56 -3.42 5.29
N LEU A 129 -9.20 -4.67 5.63
CA LEU A 129 -10.16 -5.73 5.92
C LEU A 129 -11.08 -5.34 7.09
N GLU A 130 -10.49 -4.87 8.20
CA GLU A 130 -11.22 -4.42 9.39
C GLU A 130 -12.20 -3.30 9.05
N ARG A 131 -11.74 -2.30 8.31
CA ARG A 131 -12.50 -1.08 8.03
C ARG A 131 -13.64 -1.29 7.05
N PHE A 132 -13.40 -2.05 5.98
CA PHE A 132 -14.32 -2.11 4.84
C PHE A 132 -15.11 -3.42 4.74
N LEU A 133 -14.55 -4.54 5.24
CA LEU A 133 -15.11 -5.88 5.02
C LEU A 133 -15.61 -6.56 6.30
N LEU A 134 -14.94 -6.33 7.44
CA LEU A 134 -15.31 -6.95 8.71
C LEU A 134 -16.31 -6.11 9.53
N GLY A 135 -16.51 -4.84 9.17
CA GLY A 135 -17.59 -4.02 9.71
C GLY A 135 -18.97 -4.49 9.22
N SER A 136 -19.98 -4.48 10.08
CA SER A 136 -21.38 -4.73 9.70
C SER A 136 -22.16 -3.42 9.60
N PRO A 137 -22.75 -3.07 8.44
CA PRO A 137 -22.64 -3.75 7.14
C PRO A 137 -21.30 -3.47 6.43
N PRO A 138 -20.82 -4.39 5.58
CA PRO A 138 -19.60 -4.18 4.80
C PRO A 138 -19.82 -3.03 3.80
N GLN A 139 -18.84 -2.14 3.69
CA GLN A 139 -18.95 -0.89 2.92
C GLN A 139 -18.57 -1.10 1.45
N ILE A 140 -19.26 -2.03 0.78
CA ILE A 140 -18.94 -2.50 -0.57
C ILE A 140 -19.08 -1.38 -1.61
N ASP A 141 -20.09 -0.52 -1.47
CA ASP A 141 -20.29 0.62 -2.38
C ASP A 141 -19.11 1.60 -2.33
N MET A 142 -18.56 1.84 -1.13
CA MET A 142 -17.40 2.71 -0.94
C MET A 142 -16.15 2.10 -1.58
N ILE A 143 -15.92 0.79 -1.40
CA ILE A 143 -14.85 0.06 -2.09
C ILE A 143 -15.00 0.23 -3.61
N SER A 144 -16.19 -0.06 -4.14
CA SER A 144 -16.44 0.02 -5.59
C SER A 144 -16.20 1.43 -6.16
N SER A 145 -16.60 2.48 -5.44
CA SER A 145 -16.38 3.87 -5.87
C SER A 145 -14.91 4.30 -5.82
N LEU A 146 -14.16 3.88 -4.79
CA LEU A 146 -12.71 4.11 -4.68
C LEU A 146 -11.97 3.49 -5.89
N ILE A 147 -12.35 2.28 -6.27
CA ILE A 147 -11.77 1.58 -7.41
C ILE A 147 -12.18 2.21 -8.74
N LEU A 148 -13.46 2.55 -8.92
CA LEU A 148 -13.96 3.13 -10.17
C LEU A 148 -13.38 4.51 -10.43
N SER A 149 -13.13 5.29 -9.37
CA SER A 149 -12.52 6.62 -9.48
C SER A 149 -11.05 6.55 -9.90
N GLU A 150 -10.29 5.54 -9.46
CA GLU A 150 -8.87 5.36 -9.79
C GLU A 150 -8.52 3.88 -10.06
N PRO A 151 -8.84 3.33 -11.25
CA PRO A 151 -8.57 1.93 -11.55
C PRO A 151 -7.06 1.67 -11.58
N HIS A 152 -6.61 0.55 -10.99
CA HIS A 152 -5.21 0.15 -11.04
C HIS A 152 -4.72 0.03 -12.48
N ARG A 153 -3.59 0.67 -12.79
CA ARG A 153 -2.95 0.66 -14.12
C ARG A 153 -1.58 0.03 -14.00
N LYS A 154 -1.32 -1.00 -14.79
CA LYS A 154 0.03 -1.55 -14.93
C LYS A 154 0.64 -1.05 -16.23
N PHE A 155 1.81 -0.45 -16.12
CA PHE A 155 2.59 -0.07 -17.29
C PHE A 155 3.25 -1.30 -17.87
N MET A 156 2.99 -1.59 -19.14
CA MET A 156 3.60 -2.69 -19.88
C MET A 156 4.45 -2.15 -21.00
N ARG A 157 5.59 -2.81 -21.21
CA ARG A 157 6.51 -2.58 -22.31
C ARG A 157 6.46 -3.82 -23.18
N HIS A 158 6.06 -3.65 -24.44
CA HIS A 158 6.03 -4.71 -25.42
C HIS A 158 7.08 -4.43 -26.48
N SER A 159 7.91 -5.44 -26.78
CA SER A 159 8.79 -5.37 -27.94
C SER A 159 8.03 -5.91 -29.15
N LEU A 160 7.86 -5.08 -30.17
CA LEU A 160 7.14 -5.43 -31.40
C LEU A 160 8.01 -5.09 -32.61
N MET A 161 8.03 -5.98 -33.60
CA MET A 161 8.70 -5.72 -34.87
C MET A 161 7.80 -4.86 -35.75
N LYS A 162 8.28 -3.69 -36.17
CA LYS A 162 7.53 -2.75 -37.02
C LYS A 162 8.40 -2.32 -38.20
N PRO A 163 7.79 -2.06 -39.38
CA PRO A 163 8.51 -1.52 -40.51
C PRO A 163 9.03 -0.12 -40.16
N LEU A 164 10.23 0.22 -40.64
CA LEU A 164 10.89 1.48 -40.27
C LEU A 164 10.05 2.72 -40.63
N GLU A 165 9.26 2.63 -41.70
CA GLU A 165 8.37 3.69 -42.18
C GLU A 165 7.26 4.09 -41.18
N MET A 166 6.87 3.17 -40.29
CA MET A 166 5.82 3.40 -39.29
C MET A 166 6.35 3.99 -37.98
N ILE A 167 7.63 4.35 -37.93
CA ILE A 167 8.29 4.77 -36.68
C ILE A 167 8.46 6.27 -36.66
N THR A 168 7.72 6.93 -35.77
CA THR A 168 7.74 8.39 -35.62
C THR A 168 8.93 8.88 -34.81
N SER A 169 9.45 8.07 -33.88
CA SER A 169 10.58 8.44 -33.01
C SER A 169 11.39 7.20 -32.61
N PRO A 170 12.67 7.11 -33.02
CA PRO A 170 13.53 5.98 -32.66
C PRO A 170 14.05 6.10 -31.23
N GLY A 171 13.96 5.01 -30.46
CA GLY A 171 14.56 4.90 -29.13
C GLY A 171 16.03 4.46 -29.16
N PRO A 172 16.81 4.66 -28.08
CA PRO A 172 18.22 4.28 -28.02
C PRO A 172 18.47 2.78 -28.25
N SER A 173 17.63 1.91 -27.66
CA SER A 173 17.70 0.46 -27.82
C SER A 173 17.45 0.01 -29.26
N MET A 174 16.53 0.66 -29.97
CA MET A 174 16.27 0.40 -31.38
C MET A 174 17.50 0.72 -32.25
N ILE A 175 18.25 1.78 -31.93
CA ILE A 175 19.46 2.15 -32.67
C ILE A 175 20.54 1.10 -32.44
N GLU A 176 20.71 0.62 -31.20
CA GLU A 176 21.63 -0.46 -30.86
C GLU A 176 21.28 -1.75 -31.63
N ASP A 177 20.00 -2.11 -31.67
CA ASP A 177 19.52 -3.28 -32.42
C ASP A 177 19.76 -3.16 -33.93
N ILE A 178 19.50 -1.98 -34.51
CA ILE A 178 19.77 -1.70 -35.94
C ILE A 178 21.26 -1.86 -36.27
N VAL A 179 22.15 -1.44 -35.37
CA VAL A 179 23.59 -1.52 -35.56
C VAL A 179 24.12 -2.93 -35.31
N ALA A 180 23.52 -3.67 -34.38
CA ALA A 180 23.97 -4.99 -33.95
C ALA A 180 23.43 -6.14 -34.83
N ALA A 181 22.22 -6.02 -35.39
CA ALA A 181 21.57 -7.09 -36.13
C ALA A 181 21.54 -6.82 -37.65
N THR A 182 22.39 -7.53 -38.40
CA THR A 182 22.43 -7.48 -39.88
C THR A 182 21.31 -8.29 -40.56
N ASN A 183 20.54 -9.07 -39.79
CA ASN A 183 19.57 -10.05 -40.33
C ASN A 183 18.29 -9.42 -40.92
N TYR A 184 18.04 -8.14 -40.67
CA TYR A 184 16.86 -7.41 -41.16
C TYR A 184 17.21 -6.34 -42.19
N LEU A 185 18.43 -6.39 -42.73
CA LEU A 185 18.91 -5.48 -43.75
C LEU A 185 18.47 -5.96 -45.14
N VAL A 186 17.80 -5.07 -45.87
CA VAL A 186 17.39 -5.30 -47.26
C VAL A 186 18.28 -4.48 -48.18
N SER A 187 18.62 -5.05 -49.34
CA SER A 187 19.37 -4.32 -50.36
C SER A 187 18.51 -3.21 -50.95
N ILE A 188 19.05 -1.98 -50.99
CA ILE A 188 18.39 -0.84 -51.62
C ILE A 188 19.06 -0.52 -52.94
N ASP A 189 18.24 -0.12 -53.92
CA ASP A 189 18.71 0.54 -55.12
C ASP A 189 19.37 1.91 -54.79
N PRO A 190 20.64 2.14 -55.18
CA PRO A 190 21.35 3.39 -54.94
C PRO A 190 20.68 4.63 -55.53
N ALA A 191 19.76 4.48 -56.50
CA ALA A 191 18.99 5.58 -57.06
C ALA A 191 17.84 6.07 -56.14
N ARG A 192 17.49 5.34 -55.08
CA ARG A 192 16.40 5.73 -54.16
C ARG A 192 16.85 6.81 -53.17
N SER A 193 15.92 7.67 -52.78
CA SER A 193 16.12 8.73 -51.78
C SER A 193 16.64 8.20 -50.43
N ILE A 194 16.23 6.99 -50.03
CA ILE A 194 16.67 6.34 -48.79
C ILE A 194 18.17 6.04 -48.81
N ALA A 195 18.75 5.65 -49.96
CA ALA A 195 20.18 5.41 -50.10
C ALA A 195 21.02 6.69 -49.91
N GLN A 196 20.40 7.86 -50.07
CA GLN A 196 21.07 9.15 -49.87
C GLN A 196 21.05 9.63 -48.40
N THR A 197 20.35 8.93 -47.51
CA THR A 197 20.31 9.28 -46.09
C THR A 197 21.66 9.06 -45.41
N HIS A 198 21.95 9.83 -44.35
CA HIS A 198 23.19 9.70 -43.60
C HIS A 198 23.38 8.29 -43.03
N LEU A 199 22.30 7.65 -42.59
CA LEU A 199 22.34 6.30 -42.05
C LEU A 199 22.70 5.27 -43.12
N ALA A 200 22.05 5.32 -44.29
CA ALA A 200 22.35 4.41 -45.40
C ALA A 200 23.80 4.55 -45.91
N ARG A 201 24.34 5.78 -45.97
CA ARG A 201 25.75 6.01 -46.32
C ARG A 201 26.71 5.39 -45.31
N ARG A 202 26.42 5.51 -44.00
CA ARG A 202 27.22 4.88 -42.94
C ARG A 202 27.20 3.36 -43.00
N PHE A 203 26.07 2.76 -43.36
CA PHE A 203 25.99 1.32 -43.60
C PHE A 203 26.80 0.92 -44.83
N HIS A 204 26.71 1.68 -45.92
CA HIS A 204 27.48 1.43 -47.14
C HIS A 204 28.99 1.48 -46.88
N GLU A 205 29.47 2.50 -46.16
CA GLU A 205 30.88 2.65 -45.77
C GLU A 205 31.42 1.45 -44.96
N LYS A 206 30.56 0.70 -44.26
CA LYS A 206 30.96 -0.44 -43.42
C LYS A 206 30.74 -1.81 -44.06
N THR A 207 29.83 -1.91 -45.02
CA THR A 207 29.39 -3.21 -45.57
C THR A 207 29.66 -3.36 -47.06
N ASP A 208 30.23 -2.33 -47.72
CA ASP A 208 30.49 -2.25 -49.17
C ASP A 208 29.25 -2.50 -50.05
N GLY A 209 28.05 -2.48 -49.48
CA GLY A 209 26.78 -2.67 -50.17
C GLY A 209 25.72 -1.68 -49.72
N PHE A 210 24.71 -1.43 -50.56
CA PHE A 210 23.59 -0.55 -50.21
C PHE A 210 22.56 -1.36 -49.45
N PHE A 211 22.63 -1.30 -48.12
CA PHE A 211 21.76 -2.04 -47.22
C PHE A 211 21.05 -1.11 -46.23
N PHE A 212 19.83 -1.46 -45.85
CA PHE A 212 19.05 -0.70 -44.90
C PHE A 212 18.00 -1.55 -44.20
N PRO A 213 17.70 -1.29 -42.92
CA PRO A 213 16.73 -2.08 -42.18
C PRO A 213 15.32 -1.91 -42.75
N SER A 214 14.66 -3.02 -43.08
CA SER A 214 13.23 -3.01 -43.42
C SER A 214 12.37 -2.92 -42.16
N ASP A 215 12.73 -3.70 -41.15
CA ASP A 215 12.00 -3.89 -39.91
C ASP A 215 12.92 -3.72 -38.73
N VAL A 216 12.39 -3.16 -37.65
CA VAL A 216 13.14 -2.92 -36.42
C VAL A 216 12.27 -3.23 -35.20
N TRP A 217 12.93 -3.66 -34.12
CA TRP A 217 12.27 -3.85 -32.84
C TRP A 217 11.96 -2.50 -32.20
N CYS A 218 10.70 -2.31 -31.82
CA CYS A 218 10.22 -1.10 -31.19
C CYS A 218 9.60 -1.44 -29.84
N GLU A 219 9.96 -0.66 -28.82
CA GLU A 219 9.35 -0.74 -27.49
C GLU A 219 8.08 0.10 -27.46
N GLU A 220 6.92 -0.57 -27.41
CA GLU A 220 5.64 0.07 -27.23
C GLU A 220 5.24 0.06 -25.76
N LYS A 221 4.90 1.24 -25.26
CA LYS A 221 4.55 1.51 -23.87
C LYS A 221 3.04 1.68 -23.77
N SER A 222 2.38 0.78 -23.06
CA SER A 222 0.92 0.84 -22.86
C SER A 222 0.54 0.68 -21.39
N HIS A 223 -0.61 1.22 -21.01
CA HIS A 223 -1.22 0.94 -19.72
C HIS A 223 -2.24 -0.18 -19.89
N THR A 224 -2.13 -1.24 -19.08
CA THR A 224 -3.20 -2.23 -18.92
C THR A 224 -4.03 -1.94 -17.67
N PHE A 225 -5.31 -2.22 -17.78
CA PHE A 225 -6.30 -2.14 -16.71
C PHE A 225 -6.61 -3.53 -16.12
N ASP A 226 -5.96 -4.58 -16.61
CA ASP A 226 -6.20 -5.96 -16.18
C ASP A 226 -5.18 -6.37 -15.10
N THR A 227 -5.32 -5.79 -13.91
CA THR A 227 -4.49 -6.12 -12.74
C THR A 227 -5.18 -7.15 -11.84
N PRO A 228 -4.43 -7.91 -11.02
CA PRO A 228 -5.00 -8.85 -10.05
C PRO A 228 -6.04 -8.22 -9.11
N GLU A 229 -5.83 -6.97 -8.71
CA GLU A 229 -6.77 -6.20 -7.89
C GLU A 229 -8.08 -5.98 -8.65
N ASN A 230 -8.01 -5.47 -9.89
CA ASN A 230 -9.20 -5.27 -10.73
C ASN A 230 -9.93 -6.59 -11.04
N ARG A 231 -9.20 -7.71 -11.14
CA ARG A 231 -9.79 -9.06 -11.32
C ARG A 231 -10.47 -9.57 -10.05
N PHE A 232 -9.87 -9.34 -8.88
CA PHE A 232 -10.49 -9.65 -7.58
C PHE A 232 -11.83 -8.92 -7.44
N ILE A 233 -11.88 -7.66 -7.86
CA ILE A 233 -13.09 -6.85 -7.79
C ILE A 233 -14.17 -7.37 -8.74
N LYS A 234 -13.81 -7.68 -9.99
CA LYS A 234 -14.73 -8.32 -10.93
C LYS A 234 -15.29 -9.62 -10.34
N PHE A 235 -14.44 -10.46 -9.77
CA PHE A 235 -14.84 -11.70 -9.12
C PHE A 235 -15.81 -11.44 -7.94
N VAL A 236 -15.49 -10.50 -7.03
CA VAL A 236 -16.35 -10.18 -5.89
C VAL A 236 -17.70 -9.62 -6.35
N LEU A 237 -17.73 -8.72 -7.33
CA LEU A 237 -18.97 -8.17 -7.88
C LEU A 237 -19.82 -9.25 -8.58
N GLU A 238 -19.20 -10.18 -9.31
CA GLU A 238 -19.88 -11.32 -9.94
C GLU A 238 -20.47 -12.30 -8.91
N GLN A 239 -19.80 -12.49 -7.77
CA GLN A 239 -20.30 -13.34 -6.69
C GLN A 239 -21.46 -12.70 -5.91
N LEU A 240 -21.53 -11.37 -5.85
CA LEU A 240 -22.58 -10.63 -5.14
C LEU A 240 -23.82 -10.34 -5.99
N ALA A 241 -23.69 -10.37 -7.32
CA ALA A 241 -24.80 -10.19 -8.25
C ALA A 241 -25.64 -11.48 -8.45
N ASN A 242 -25.18 -12.62 -7.92
CA ASN A 242 -25.89 -13.90 -7.84
C ASN A 242 -26.39 -14.15 -6.42
#